data_AF-A0A967E0C0-F1
#
_entry.id   AF-A0A967E0C0-F1
#
_cell.length_a   1.000
_cell.length_b   1.000
_cell.length_c   1.000
_cell.angle_alpha   90.00
_cell.angle_beta   90.00
_cell.angle_gamma   90.00
#
_symmetry.space_group_name_H-M   'P 1'
#
loop_
_entity.id
_entity.type
_entity.pdbx_description
1 polymer ?
#
loop_
_entity_poly.entity_id
_entity_poly.type
_entity_poly.pdbx_seq_one_letter_code
_entity_poly.pdbx_strand_id
1 'polypeptide(L)'
;MDLVPKVGFWIKNGLLTLSLGVVWSSFAVGVHAAEADHSGEPGRELHQPSESGHPIPGLSFRVFVERGAEGAAGGALGEAEANAALQTVRNTLSYLNQQRQDYPRFDEAVSKGMLERVIVQPVVRNQEGKAFPFLVVRTVDPGRVRLLISASLMKKNGYLGQADRFTPVLAREFQWVVSKAETTPKPKAVLIDRDLKHAPIRSDKDIRSLSGEDRVQLLQQLFETYLRTVDDFRSLEGQSYYKVGSTNLVSPSQPDSTTKFYDIRVREALQKIVREPVFLERTPRAVTSLLNGVIWNVTFVNIGQRDWATRTRVLPTDKAVMVGQPGKLIQPAAILVNLHRTAAPDDPFYADTKQLPMGALSTDQLALVIAKEIQHNIVEKSQTGHVAQDALTAPE
;
A
#
# COMPACT_ATOMS: atom_id res chain seq x y z
N MET A 1 69.69 5.66 -34.24
CA MET A 1 69.59 5.99 -35.67
C MET A 1 68.89 4.80 -36.31
N ASP A 2 67.55 4.79 -36.22
CA ASP A 2 66.64 5.24 -37.28
C ASP A 2 66.48 4.13 -38.34
N LEU A 3 65.32 3.67 -38.79
CA LEU A 3 63.93 4.10 -38.69
C LEU A 3 63.08 2.86 -39.04
N VAL A 4 61.93 2.71 -38.40
CA VAL A 4 60.79 1.85 -38.82
C VAL A 4 60.16 2.48 -40.08
N PRO A 5 59.64 1.73 -41.08
CA PRO A 5 58.19 1.47 -41.09
C PRO A 5 57.64 0.19 -41.79
N LYS A 6 56.56 -0.30 -41.16
CA LYS A 6 55.23 -0.70 -41.69
C LYS A 6 54.98 -2.07 -42.37
N VAL A 7 54.12 -2.82 -41.66
CA VAL A 7 52.81 -3.43 -42.07
C VAL A 7 52.79 -4.48 -43.19
N GLY A 8 52.34 -5.68 -42.83
CA GLY A 8 51.80 -6.68 -43.75
C GLY A 8 51.24 -7.89 -43.00
N PHE A 9 49.92 -8.06 -43.02
CA PHE A 9 49.15 -9.12 -42.38
C PHE A 9 49.10 -10.40 -43.27
N TRP A 10 48.69 -11.52 -42.66
CA TRP A 10 48.37 -12.86 -43.20
C TRP A 10 49.48 -13.92 -43.12
N ILE A 11 49.27 -14.95 -42.26
CA ILE A 11 49.17 -16.37 -42.66
C ILE A 11 48.97 -17.33 -41.44
N LYS A 12 47.92 -18.15 -41.57
CA LYS A 12 47.72 -19.58 -41.22
C LYS A 12 47.71 -20.10 -39.76
N ASN A 13 46.53 -20.69 -39.48
CA ASN A 13 46.24 -22.08 -39.10
C ASN A 13 46.71 -22.67 -37.76
N GLY A 14 45.72 -23.27 -37.07
CA GLY A 14 45.85 -24.56 -36.38
C GLY A 14 45.53 -24.48 -34.89
N LEU A 15 44.30 -24.73 -34.40
CA LEU A 15 43.58 -26.00 -34.18
C LEU A 15 43.50 -26.32 -32.67
N LEU A 16 42.29 -26.67 -32.21
CA LEU A 16 41.87 -27.22 -30.89
C LEU A 16 41.88 -26.23 -29.70
N THR A 17 40.80 -26.04 -28.94
CA THR A 17 39.96 -27.06 -28.27
C THR A 17 38.52 -26.60 -27.98
N LEU A 18 37.64 -27.61 -27.95
CA LEU A 18 36.31 -27.71 -27.34
C LEU A 18 35.93 -26.67 -26.26
N SER A 19 34.80 -25.99 -26.48
CA SER A 19 33.68 -26.08 -25.52
C SER A 19 32.35 -25.86 -26.25
N LEU A 20 31.45 -26.82 -26.06
CA LEU A 20 30.07 -26.78 -26.50
C LEU A 20 29.37 -25.59 -25.84
N GLY A 21 29.13 -24.53 -26.62
CA GLY A 21 28.11 -23.54 -26.32
C GLY A 21 26.74 -24.16 -26.52
N VAL A 22 26.28 -24.91 -25.52
CA VAL A 22 24.86 -25.25 -25.40
C VAL A 22 24.13 -23.94 -25.08
N VAL A 23 23.57 -23.35 -26.13
CA VAL A 23 22.63 -22.24 -26.07
C VAL A 23 21.34 -22.74 -25.41
N TRP A 24 21.29 -22.73 -24.08
CA TRP A 24 20.02 -22.63 -23.38
C TRP A 24 19.70 -21.14 -23.36
N SER A 25 19.08 -20.62 -24.43
CA SER A 25 17.61 -20.54 -24.49
C SER A 25 17.06 -20.18 -23.12
N SER A 26 17.50 -19.02 -22.61
CA SER A 26 16.79 -18.33 -21.55
C SER A 26 15.39 -18.13 -22.08
N PHE A 27 14.43 -18.82 -21.48
CA PHE A 27 13.02 -18.52 -21.64
C PHE A 27 12.82 -17.09 -21.13
N ALA A 28 12.99 -16.13 -22.05
CA ALA A 28 12.25 -14.91 -22.04
C ALA A 28 10.79 -15.33 -22.20
N VAL A 29 10.11 -15.54 -21.08
CA VAL A 29 8.67 -15.37 -21.06
C VAL A 29 8.44 -13.86 -21.06
N GLY A 30 8.67 -13.27 -22.23
CA GLY A 30 7.90 -12.13 -22.65
C GLY A 30 6.50 -12.66 -22.89
N VAL A 31 5.59 -12.40 -21.96
CA VAL A 31 4.18 -12.41 -22.33
C VAL A 31 3.92 -11.04 -22.92
N HIS A 32 3.98 -11.01 -24.25
CA HIS A 32 3.16 -10.12 -25.05
C HIS A 32 1.73 -10.12 -24.51
N ALA A 33 1.16 -8.92 -24.42
CA ALA A 33 -0.24 -8.64 -24.21
C ALA A 33 -1.19 -9.76 -24.69
N ALA A 34 -1.98 -10.31 -23.77
CA ALA A 34 -3.39 -9.95 -23.83
C ALA A 34 -3.48 -8.72 -22.91
N GLU A 35 -3.70 -7.50 -23.37
CA GLU A 35 -4.98 -7.08 -23.95
C GLU A 35 -6.17 -7.83 -23.32
N ALA A 36 -6.15 -7.99 -21.99
CA ALA A 36 -7.35 -7.67 -21.25
C ALA A 36 -7.40 -6.15 -21.21
N ASP A 37 -7.91 -5.61 -22.30
CA ASP A 37 -8.38 -4.25 -22.41
C ASP A 37 -9.20 -3.94 -21.15
N HIS A 38 -8.60 -3.16 -20.25
CA HIS A 38 -9.34 -2.46 -19.20
C HIS A 38 -9.63 -1.03 -19.68
N SER A 39 -9.88 -0.86 -20.98
CA SER A 39 -11.14 -0.24 -21.32
C SER A 39 -12.21 -0.96 -20.49
N GLY A 40 -12.72 -0.28 -19.45
CA GLY A 40 -14.17 -0.41 -19.31
C GLY A 40 -14.69 -0.09 -20.70
N GLU A 41 -15.53 -0.95 -21.28
CA GLU A 41 -16.22 -0.61 -22.52
C GLU A 41 -16.52 0.89 -22.48
N PRO A 42 -16.05 1.68 -23.47
CA PRO A 42 -16.50 3.06 -23.61
C PRO A 42 -17.99 2.97 -23.97
N GLY A 43 -18.84 2.78 -22.96
CA GLY A 43 -20.19 2.29 -23.25
C GLY A 43 -21.04 1.89 -22.08
N ARG A 44 -20.51 1.45 -20.93
CA ARG A 44 -21.35 1.39 -19.73
C ARG A 44 -21.35 2.76 -19.08
N GLU A 45 -22.16 3.65 -19.65
CA GLU A 45 -22.70 4.79 -18.92
C GLU A 45 -23.20 4.27 -17.57
N LEU A 46 -22.41 4.48 -16.51
CA LEU A 46 -22.97 4.73 -15.19
C LEU A 46 -24.07 5.74 -15.45
N HIS A 47 -25.33 5.28 -15.30
CA HIS A 47 -26.52 6.01 -15.73
C HIS A 47 -26.31 7.49 -15.48
N GLN A 48 -26.34 8.31 -16.53
CA GLN A 48 -26.27 9.75 -16.36
C GLN A 48 -27.38 10.12 -15.37
N PRO A 49 -27.06 10.70 -14.21
CA PRO A 49 -28.08 11.11 -13.27
C PRO A 49 -28.98 12.09 -14.01
N SER A 50 -30.27 11.76 -14.14
CA SER A 50 -31.23 12.51 -14.95
C SER A 50 -31.54 13.92 -14.39
N GLU A 51 -30.90 14.31 -13.28
CA GLU A 51 -31.10 15.58 -12.59
C GLU A 51 -29.83 16.45 -12.66
N SER A 52 -30.00 17.75 -12.83
CA SER A 52 -28.93 18.73 -12.73
C SER A 52 -28.27 18.63 -11.35
N GLY A 53 -27.03 18.14 -11.28
CA GLY A 53 -26.32 17.93 -10.02
C GLY A 53 -26.32 19.17 -9.12
N HIS A 54 -26.34 18.93 -7.81
CA HIS A 54 -26.47 19.94 -6.77
C HIS A 54 -25.12 20.63 -6.52
N PRO A 55 -25.02 21.96 -6.70
CA PRO A 55 -23.79 22.68 -6.47
C PRO A 55 -23.49 22.86 -4.97
N ILE A 56 -22.21 23.04 -4.67
CA ILE A 56 -21.70 23.48 -3.37
C ILE A 56 -20.87 24.75 -3.61
N PRO A 57 -21.16 25.87 -2.92
CA PRO A 57 -20.41 27.10 -3.09
C PRO A 57 -18.89 26.91 -2.89
N GLY A 58 -18.10 27.41 -3.85
CA GLY A 58 -16.64 27.33 -3.81
C GLY A 58 -16.03 25.99 -4.22
N LEU A 59 -16.83 25.02 -4.66
CA LEU A 59 -16.36 23.74 -5.23
C LEU A 59 -16.71 23.67 -6.73
N SER A 60 -15.78 23.14 -7.52
CA SER A 60 -15.96 22.99 -8.98
C SER A 60 -16.81 21.79 -9.38
N PHE A 61 -16.95 20.80 -8.49
CA PHE A 61 -17.75 19.59 -8.71
C PHE A 61 -19.14 19.70 -8.08
N ARG A 62 -20.04 18.81 -8.50
CA ARG A 62 -21.43 18.74 -8.03
C ARG A 62 -21.73 17.40 -7.37
N VAL A 63 -22.76 17.40 -6.50
CA VAL A 63 -23.29 16.19 -5.87
C VAL A 63 -24.50 15.71 -6.64
N PHE A 64 -24.56 14.43 -6.96
CA PHE A 64 -25.67 13.80 -7.67
C PHE A 64 -26.30 12.73 -6.78
N VAL A 65 -27.58 12.44 -7.00
CA VAL A 65 -28.30 11.36 -6.32
C VAL A 65 -28.83 10.42 -7.38
N GLU A 66 -28.47 9.14 -7.25
CA GLU A 66 -29.05 8.06 -8.03
C GLU A 66 -30.05 7.34 -7.14
N ARG A 67 -31.31 7.22 -7.60
CA ARG A 67 -32.39 6.60 -6.81
C ARG A 67 -32.43 5.07 -6.95
N GLY A 68 -31.76 4.52 -7.95
CA GLY A 68 -31.83 3.10 -8.32
C GLY A 68 -33.13 2.75 -9.06
N ALA A 69 -33.13 1.64 -9.80
CA ALA A 69 -34.34 1.10 -10.42
C ALA A 69 -35.11 0.22 -9.42
N GLU A 70 -36.45 0.27 -9.46
CA GLU A 70 -37.28 -0.66 -8.69
C GLU A 70 -36.93 -2.11 -9.08
N GLY A 71 -36.60 -2.95 -8.09
CA GLY A 71 -36.20 -4.35 -8.29
C GLY A 71 -34.69 -4.64 -8.35
N ALA A 72 -33.82 -3.62 -8.32
CA ALA A 72 -32.37 -3.83 -8.25
C ALA A 72 -31.92 -4.37 -6.87
N ALA A 73 -30.87 -5.20 -6.84
CA ALA A 73 -30.28 -5.78 -5.63
C ALA A 73 -29.63 -4.72 -4.72
N GLY A 74 -30.47 -4.04 -3.95
CA GLY A 74 -30.12 -2.89 -3.10
C GLY A 74 -31.31 -2.02 -2.70
N GLY A 75 -32.46 -2.18 -3.38
CA GLY A 75 -33.66 -1.38 -3.16
C GLY A 75 -33.55 0.03 -3.75
N ALA A 76 -34.69 0.63 -4.08
CA ALA A 76 -34.76 2.04 -4.45
C ALA A 76 -34.63 2.91 -3.19
N LEU A 77 -33.95 4.05 -3.30
CA LEU A 77 -33.90 5.04 -2.24
C LEU A 77 -35.27 5.74 -2.14
N GLY A 78 -35.89 5.69 -0.96
CA GLY A 78 -37.06 6.52 -0.69
C GLY A 78 -36.71 8.01 -0.77
N GLU A 79 -37.63 8.85 -1.21
CA GLU A 79 -37.39 10.28 -1.46
C GLU A 79 -36.85 11.03 -0.23
N ALA A 80 -37.43 10.76 0.95
CA ALA A 80 -36.97 11.34 2.21
C ALA A 80 -35.53 10.93 2.55
N GLU A 81 -35.16 9.67 2.29
CA GLU A 81 -33.82 9.15 2.55
C GLU A 81 -32.80 9.70 1.55
N ALA A 82 -33.17 9.77 0.27
CA ALA A 82 -32.39 10.38 -0.79
C ALA A 82 -32.05 11.84 -0.47
N ASN A 83 -33.06 12.62 -0.06
CA ASN A 83 -32.86 14.02 0.32
C ASN A 83 -32.01 14.14 1.60
N ALA A 84 -32.27 13.32 2.62
CA ALA A 84 -31.47 13.33 3.85
C ALA A 84 -29.99 13.01 3.57
N ALA A 85 -29.71 12.00 2.75
CA ALA A 85 -28.35 11.63 2.36
C ALA A 85 -27.67 12.76 1.57
N LEU A 86 -28.38 13.33 0.58
CA LEU A 86 -27.90 14.46 -0.21
C LEU A 86 -27.54 15.66 0.67
N GLN A 87 -28.45 16.10 1.54
CA GLN A 87 -28.20 17.27 2.40
C GLN A 87 -27.05 16.99 3.38
N THR A 88 -26.95 15.77 3.91
CA THR A 88 -25.81 15.37 4.76
C THR A 88 -24.49 15.54 4.00
N VAL A 89 -24.38 14.96 2.79
CA VAL A 89 -23.16 15.05 1.98
C VAL A 89 -22.84 16.50 1.60
N ARG A 90 -23.83 17.29 1.18
CA ARG A 90 -23.62 18.71 0.83
C ARG A 90 -23.17 19.54 2.02
N ASN A 91 -23.79 19.36 3.19
CA ASN A 91 -23.43 20.07 4.41
C ASN A 91 -22.02 19.69 4.87
N THR A 92 -21.68 18.40 4.84
CA THR A 92 -20.34 17.93 5.16
C THR A 92 -19.29 18.51 4.22
N LEU A 93 -19.49 18.44 2.89
CA LEU A 93 -18.54 19.00 1.92
C LEU A 93 -18.43 20.52 2.01
N SER A 94 -19.52 21.22 2.34
CA SER A 94 -19.50 22.67 2.60
C SER A 94 -18.65 22.99 3.83
N TYR A 95 -18.79 22.22 4.92
CA TYR A 95 -17.97 22.35 6.12
C TYR A 95 -16.48 22.08 5.84
N LEU A 96 -16.17 20.99 5.13
CA LEU A 96 -14.79 20.69 4.71
C LEU A 96 -14.19 21.81 3.85
N ASN A 97 -15.00 22.44 2.99
CA ASN A 97 -14.56 23.58 2.18
C ASN A 97 -14.28 24.84 3.02
N GLN A 98 -15.05 25.06 4.09
CA GLN A 98 -14.83 26.18 5.02
C GLN A 98 -13.60 25.96 5.91
N GLN A 99 -13.29 24.71 6.27
CA GLN A 99 -12.19 24.32 7.15
C GLN A 99 -11.02 23.66 6.39
N ARG A 100 -10.77 24.07 5.14
CA ARG A 100 -9.79 23.42 4.25
C ARG A 100 -8.41 23.19 4.86
N GLN A 101 -7.93 24.16 5.64
CA GLN A 101 -6.63 24.10 6.31
C GLN A 101 -6.48 22.89 7.26
N ASP A 102 -7.58 22.43 7.85
CA ASP A 102 -7.61 21.29 8.77
C ASP A 102 -7.73 19.94 8.02
N TYR A 103 -8.04 19.98 6.73
CA TYR A 103 -8.26 18.81 5.88
C TYR A 103 -7.37 18.84 4.63
N PRO A 104 -6.05 18.64 4.76
CA PRO A 104 -5.09 18.84 3.67
C PRO A 104 -5.34 17.94 2.46
N ARG A 105 -5.91 16.74 2.64
CA ARG A 105 -6.28 15.84 1.54
C ARG A 105 -7.49 16.33 0.76
N PHE A 106 -8.45 16.91 1.47
CA PHE A 106 -9.60 17.55 0.85
C PHE A 106 -9.12 18.78 0.06
N ASP A 107 -8.33 19.65 0.69
CA ASP A 107 -7.81 20.85 0.04
C ASP A 107 -6.99 20.52 -1.21
N GLU A 108 -6.08 19.54 -1.14
CA GLU A 108 -5.31 19.08 -2.31
C GLU A 108 -6.22 18.63 -3.46
N ALA A 109 -7.23 17.81 -3.16
CA ALA A 109 -8.14 17.31 -4.19
C ALA A 109 -8.94 18.43 -4.85
N VAL A 110 -9.41 19.42 -4.08
CA VAL A 110 -10.18 20.52 -4.66
C VAL A 110 -9.26 21.48 -5.41
N SER A 111 -8.13 21.87 -4.83
CA SER A 111 -7.17 22.81 -5.43
C SER A 111 -6.59 22.28 -6.74
N LYS A 112 -6.44 20.95 -6.87
CA LYS A 112 -6.01 20.29 -8.10
C LYS A 112 -7.17 19.86 -9.02
N GLY A 113 -8.43 20.13 -8.66
CA GLY A 113 -9.59 19.79 -9.49
C GLY A 113 -9.78 18.30 -9.74
N MET A 114 -9.41 17.45 -8.79
CA MET A 114 -9.33 15.99 -8.95
C MET A 114 -10.70 15.28 -8.96
N LEU A 115 -11.74 15.90 -8.40
CA LEU A 115 -13.10 15.34 -8.42
C LEU A 115 -13.88 15.85 -9.63
N GLU A 116 -14.41 14.92 -10.44
CA GLU A 116 -15.42 15.25 -11.46
C GLU A 116 -16.78 15.46 -10.80
N ARG A 117 -17.19 14.53 -9.93
CA ARG A 117 -18.48 14.54 -9.23
C ARG A 117 -18.50 13.61 -8.02
N VAL A 118 -19.42 13.91 -7.10
CA VAL A 118 -19.79 13.04 -5.98
C VAL A 118 -21.18 12.46 -6.26
N ILE A 119 -21.37 11.15 -6.09
CA ILE A 119 -22.62 10.46 -6.42
C ILE A 119 -23.10 9.69 -5.19
N VAL A 120 -24.30 10.01 -4.72
CA VAL A 120 -25.00 9.31 -3.64
C VAL A 120 -25.89 8.25 -4.28
N GLN A 121 -25.70 6.98 -3.91
CA GLN A 121 -26.41 5.83 -4.49
C GLN A 121 -27.07 5.02 -3.37
N PRO A 122 -28.10 4.19 -3.64
CA PRO A 122 -28.72 3.36 -2.61
C PRO A 122 -27.69 2.41 -1.97
N VAL A 123 -26.92 1.74 -2.82
CA VAL A 123 -25.83 0.85 -2.45
C VAL A 123 -24.69 1.04 -3.44
N VAL A 124 -23.48 1.26 -2.95
CA VAL A 124 -22.27 1.27 -3.77
C VAL A 124 -21.66 -0.14 -3.75
N ARG A 125 -21.42 -0.73 -4.92
CA ARG A 125 -20.79 -2.05 -5.05
C ARG A 125 -19.52 -1.98 -5.89
N ASN A 126 -18.54 -2.84 -5.61
CA ASN A 126 -17.42 -3.09 -6.52
C ASN A 126 -17.85 -4.03 -7.67
N GLN A 127 -16.93 -4.31 -8.59
CA GLN A 127 -17.14 -5.22 -9.72
C GLN A 127 -17.47 -6.66 -9.30
N GLU A 128 -17.06 -7.06 -8.10
CA GLU A 128 -17.35 -8.38 -7.49
C GLU A 128 -18.72 -8.41 -6.78
N GLY A 129 -19.48 -7.31 -6.82
CA GLY A 129 -20.80 -7.20 -6.19
C GLY A 129 -20.75 -6.95 -4.68
N LYS A 130 -19.58 -6.77 -4.06
CA LYS A 130 -19.44 -6.47 -2.63
C LYS A 130 -19.80 -5.02 -2.35
N ALA A 131 -20.59 -4.78 -1.29
CA ALA A 131 -21.07 -3.45 -0.91
C ALA A 131 -20.04 -2.67 -0.08
N PHE A 132 -19.90 -1.37 -0.36
CA PHE A 132 -18.97 -0.46 0.31
C PHE A 132 -19.64 0.85 0.73
N PRO A 133 -19.18 1.50 1.82
CA PRO A 133 -19.68 2.82 2.22
C PRO A 133 -19.26 3.90 1.21
N PHE A 134 -18.05 3.77 0.65
CA PHE A 134 -17.46 4.69 -0.31
C PHE A 134 -16.73 3.92 -1.41
N LEU A 135 -16.70 4.49 -2.62
CA LEU A 135 -15.84 4.00 -3.69
C LEU A 135 -15.35 5.16 -4.56
N VAL A 136 -14.03 5.25 -4.77
CA VAL A 136 -13.44 6.20 -5.72
C VAL A 136 -13.18 5.49 -7.04
N VAL A 137 -13.68 6.04 -8.14
CA VAL A 137 -13.60 5.46 -9.49
C VAL A 137 -12.89 6.42 -10.43
N ARG A 138 -11.95 5.94 -11.25
CA ARG A 138 -11.29 6.75 -12.27
C ARG A 138 -12.27 7.11 -13.39
N THR A 139 -12.10 8.28 -13.97
CA THR A 139 -12.84 8.69 -15.16
C THR A 139 -12.01 8.36 -16.40
N VAL A 140 -12.59 8.59 -17.58
CA VAL A 140 -11.86 8.56 -18.85
C VAL A 140 -10.80 9.67 -18.95
N ASP A 141 -10.96 10.74 -18.16
CA ASP A 141 -10.01 11.85 -18.11
C ASP A 141 -8.93 11.56 -17.05
N PRO A 142 -7.66 11.40 -17.44
CA PRO A 142 -6.57 11.25 -16.49
C PRO A 142 -6.56 12.40 -15.49
N GLY A 143 -6.27 12.11 -14.22
CA GLY A 143 -6.28 13.14 -13.18
C GLY A 143 -7.63 13.38 -12.52
N ARG A 144 -8.72 12.79 -13.04
CA ARG A 144 -10.07 12.97 -12.49
C ARG A 144 -10.70 11.67 -12.00
N VAL A 145 -11.45 11.78 -10.92
CA VAL A 145 -12.16 10.66 -10.27
C VAL A 145 -13.58 11.04 -9.88
N ARG A 146 -14.42 10.01 -9.69
CA ARG A 146 -15.76 10.11 -9.08
C ARG A 146 -15.73 9.49 -7.69
N LEU A 147 -16.39 10.13 -6.74
CA LEU A 147 -16.60 9.56 -5.40
C LEU A 147 -18.04 9.08 -5.28
N LEU A 148 -18.23 7.78 -5.06
CA LEU A 148 -19.52 7.16 -4.82
C LEU A 148 -19.74 6.99 -3.31
N ILE A 149 -20.95 7.29 -2.83
CA ILE A 149 -21.34 7.22 -1.42
C ILE A 149 -22.61 6.39 -1.27
N SER A 150 -22.59 5.39 -0.38
CA SER A 150 -23.73 4.49 -0.14
C SER A 150 -24.68 5.06 0.91
N ALA A 151 -25.87 5.47 0.50
CA ALA A 151 -26.90 6.00 1.39
C ALA A 151 -27.42 4.95 2.39
N SER A 152 -27.54 3.67 1.97
CA SER A 152 -27.93 2.58 2.88
C SER A 152 -26.95 2.40 4.04
N LEU A 153 -25.64 2.52 3.77
CA LEU A 153 -24.61 2.42 4.81
C LEU A 153 -24.51 3.71 5.63
N MET A 154 -24.77 4.88 5.05
CA MET A 154 -24.97 6.11 5.82
C MET A 154 -26.12 5.96 6.83
N LYS A 155 -27.25 5.40 6.41
CA LYS A 155 -28.40 5.12 7.28
C LYS A 155 -28.03 4.12 8.37
N LYS A 156 -27.46 2.97 7.99
CA LYS A 156 -27.08 1.91 8.93
C LYS A 156 -26.12 2.40 10.01
N ASN A 157 -25.21 3.31 9.67
CA ASN A 157 -24.22 3.86 10.58
C ASN A 157 -24.71 5.14 11.31
N GLY A 158 -25.96 5.55 11.10
CA GLY A 158 -26.55 6.70 11.78
C GLY A 158 -26.01 8.06 11.33
N TYR A 159 -25.54 8.18 10.09
CA TYR A 159 -24.99 9.42 9.54
C TYR A 159 -26.02 10.32 8.86
N LEU A 160 -27.20 9.81 8.50
CA LEU A 160 -28.24 10.63 7.85
C LEU A 160 -28.67 11.79 8.77
N GLY A 161 -28.58 13.02 8.26
CA GLY A 161 -28.87 14.25 8.99
C GLY A 161 -27.78 14.68 9.98
N GLN A 162 -26.68 13.92 10.10
CA GLN A 162 -25.62 14.12 11.10
C GLN A 162 -24.30 14.49 10.42
N ALA A 163 -24.28 15.66 9.77
CA ALA A 163 -23.16 16.10 8.94
C ALA A 163 -21.85 16.23 9.73
N ASP A 164 -21.91 16.69 10.98
CA ASP A 164 -20.81 16.81 11.93
C ASP A 164 -20.15 15.45 12.23
N ARG A 165 -20.94 14.40 12.46
CA ARG A 165 -20.45 13.05 12.69
C ARG A 165 -19.91 12.40 11.41
N PHE A 166 -20.43 12.81 10.25
CA PHE A 166 -20.00 12.29 8.95
C PHE A 166 -18.74 12.96 8.42
N THR A 167 -18.45 14.20 8.82
CA THR A 167 -17.25 14.97 8.43
C THR A 167 -15.94 14.19 8.53
N PRO A 168 -15.53 13.66 9.70
CA PRO A 168 -14.25 12.95 9.79
C PRO A 168 -14.22 11.67 8.95
N VAL A 169 -15.38 11.06 8.69
CA VAL A 169 -15.49 9.85 7.87
C VAL A 169 -15.28 10.21 6.40
N LEU A 170 -16.04 11.18 5.88
CA LEU A 170 -15.91 11.61 4.48
C LEU A 170 -14.54 12.22 4.20
N ALA A 171 -13.95 12.96 5.15
CA ALA A 171 -12.64 13.57 5.00
C ALA A 171 -11.53 12.54 4.73
N ARG A 172 -11.57 11.39 5.42
CA ARG A 172 -10.59 10.30 5.24
C ARG A 172 -10.61 9.75 3.82
N GLU A 173 -11.78 9.74 3.16
CA GLU A 173 -11.92 9.21 1.79
C GLU A 173 -11.20 10.06 0.73
N PHE A 174 -10.94 11.33 1.02
CA PHE A 174 -10.17 12.19 0.11
C PHE A 174 -8.71 11.72 -0.04
N GLN A 175 -8.21 10.88 0.86
CA GLN A 175 -6.96 10.16 0.66
C GLN A 175 -7.00 9.25 -0.58
N TRP A 176 -8.14 8.61 -0.85
CA TRP A 176 -8.33 7.77 -2.02
C TRP A 176 -8.57 8.59 -3.28
N VAL A 177 -9.27 9.72 -3.16
CA VAL A 177 -9.47 10.67 -4.26
C VAL A 177 -8.13 11.12 -4.82
N VAL A 178 -7.26 11.69 -3.98
CA VAL A 178 -5.92 12.12 -4.40
C VAL A 178 -5.12 10.95 -4.95
N SER A 179 -5.13 9.81 -4.25
CA SER A 179 -4.35 8.64 -4.66
C SER A 179 -4.76 8.03 -6.00
N LYS A 180 -6.05 8.09 -6.37
CA LYS A 180 -6.54 7.52 -7.63
C LYS A 180 -6.45 8.52 -8.77
N ALA A 181 -6.54 9.81 -8.46
CA ALA A 181 -6.35 10.92 -9.39
C ALA A 181 -4.87 11.14 -9.75
N GLU A 182 -3.92 10.80 -8.88
CA GLU A 182 -2.49 10.98 -9.17
C GLU A 182 -2.06 10.21 -10.43
N THR A 183 -1.57 10.95 -11.43
CA THR A 183 -1.11 10.42 -12.73
C THR A 183 0.40 10.54 -12.93
N THR A 184 1.12 11.14 -11.97
CA THR A 184 2.58 11.20 -12.05
C THR A 184 3.15 9.79 -12.15
N PRO A 185 4.11 9.53 -13.06
CA PRO A 185 4.77 8.24 -13.15
C PRO A 185 5.26 7.83 -11.77
N LYS A 186 4.74 6.70 -11.27
CA LYS A 186 5.15 6.21 -9.97
C LYS A 186 6.63 5.80 -10.05
N PRO A 187 7.43 6.11 -9.02
CA PRO A 187 8.81 5.66 -8.99
C PRO A 187 8.85 4.14 -9.15
N LYS A 188 9.74 3.66 -10.02
CA LYS A 188 9.94 2.22 -10.23
C LYS A 188 10.62 1.63 -9.00
N ALA A 189 10.09 0.54 -8.50
CA ALA A 189 10.71 -0.20 -7.41
C ALA A 189 12.07 -0.73 -7.87
N VAL A 190 13.07 -0.68 -7.00
CA VAL A 190 14.36 -1.33 -7.25
C VAL A 190 14.14 -2.85 -7.20
N LEU A 191 14.16 -3.49 -8.38
CA LEU A 191 14.15 -4.95 -8.49
C LEU A 191 15.53 -5.47 -8.11
N ILE A 192 15.71 -5.80 -6.83
CA ILE A 192 16.80 -6.67 -6.41
C ILE A 192 16.37 -8.13 -6.72
N ASP A 193 17.31 -9.01 -7.06
CA ASP A 193 17.02 -10.44 -7.26
C ASP A 193 16.79 -11.15 -5.89
N ARG A 194 16.00 -12.24 -5.85
CA ARG A 194 15.77 -13.04 -4.63
C ARG A 194 16.04 -14.51 -4.92
N ASP A 195 16.77 -15.16 -4.03
CA ASP A 195 16.91 -16.62 -4.08
C ASP A 195 15.72 -17.31 -3.39
N LEU A 196 14.55 -17.19 -4.02
CA LEU A 196 13.30 -17.74 -3.50
C LEU A 196 13.37 -19.27 -3.34
N LYS A 197 14.17 -19.95 -4.17
CA LYS A 197 14.29 -21.42 -4.17
C LYS A 197 14.98 -21.93 -2.92
N HIS A 198 15.96 -21.21 -2.40
CA HIS A 198 16.72 -21.61 -1.21
C HIS A 198 16.28 -20.91 0.08
N ALA A 199 15.22 -20.09 0.02
CA ALA A 199 14.64 -19.46 1.20
C ALA A 199 14.19 -20.52 2.24
N PRO A 200 14.68 -20.44 3.49
CA PRO A 200 14.52 -21.51 4.50
C PRO A 200 13.16 -21.51 5.20
N ILE A 201 12.06 -21.42 4.44
CA ILE A 201 10.71 -21.32 5.02
C ILE A 201 10.38 -22.54 5.91
N ARG A 202 9.76 -22.26 7.07
CA ARG A 202 9.30 -23.28 8.03
C ARG A 202 7.79 -23.22 8.25
N SER A 203 7.22 -24.32 8.76
CA SER A 203 5.82 -24.34 9.18
C SER A 203 5.63 -23.63 10.52
N ASP A 204 4.43 -23.14 10.79
CA ASP A 204 4.11 -22.47 12.06
C ASP A 204 4.37 -23.37 13.27
N LYS A 205 4.15 -24.69 13.12
CA LYS A 205 4.41 -25.69 14.16
C LYS A 205 5.90 -25.78 14.46
N ASP A 206 6.73 -25.87 13.42
CA ASP A 206 8.19 -25.97 13.58
C ASP A 206 8.72 -24.68 14.21
N ILE A 207 8.28 -23.51 13.73
CA ILE A 207 8.70 -22.21 14.25
C ILE A 207 8.44 -22.07 15.74
N ARG A 208 7.29 -22.55 16.24
CA ARG A 208 6.94 -22.49 17.67
C ARG A 208 7.81 -23.41 18.53
N SER A 209 8.41 -24.44 17.95
CA SER A 209 9.31 -25.37 18.64
C SER A 209 10.77 -24.92 18.69
N LEU A 210 11.14 -23.93 17.87
CA LEU A 210 12.49 -23.38 17.81
C LEU A 210 12.81 -22.52 19.03
N SER A 211 14.08 -22.53 19.44
CA SER A 211 14.57 -21.59 20.45
C SER A 211 14.59 -20.15 19.93
N GLY A 212 14.80 -19.17 20.81
CA GLY A 212 14.98 -17.77 20.40
C GLY A 212 16.15 -17.58 19.43
N GLU A 213 17.28 -18.26 19.67
CA GLU A 213 18.46 -18.13 18.81
C GLU A 213 18.29 -18.85 17.46
N ASP A 214 17.66 -20.03 17.44
CA ASP A 214 17.37 -20.72 16.17
C ASP A 214 16.44 -19.89 15.28
N ARG A 215 15.46 -19.20 15.89
CA ARG A 215 14.58 -18.26 15.18
C ARG A 215 15.35 -17.06 14.63
N VAL A 216 16.35 -16.55 15.35
CA VAL A 216 17.23 -15.47 14.84
C VAL A 216 18.10 -15.95 13.70
N GLN A 217 18.71 -17.14 13.80
CA GLN A 217 19.51 -17.71 12.73
C GLN A 217 18.67 -17.93 11.46
N LEU A 218 17.45 -18.43 11.63
CA LEU A 218 16.50 -18.58 10.53
C LEU A 218 16.16 -17.22 9.90
N LEU A 219 15.91 -16.18 10.71
CA LEU A 219 15.66 -14.83 10.21
C LEU A 219 16.86 -14.26 9.43
N GLN A 220 18.10 -14.52 9.89
CA GLN A 220 19.31 -14.09 9.18
C GLN A 220 19.41 -14.72 7.79
N GLN A 221 19.18 -16.02 7.68
CA GLN A 221 19.14 -16.70 6.38
C GLN A 221 18.01 -16.16 5.48
N LEU A 222 16.88 -15.77 6.07
CA LEU A 222 15.80 -15.12 5.31
C LEU A 222 16.21 -13.74 4.79
N PHE A 223 17.03 -12.96 5.51
CA PHE A 223 17.53 -11.69 5.00
C PHE A 223 18.41 -11.84 3.75
N GLU A 224 19.09 -12.98 3.60
CA GLU A 224 19.94 -13.27 2.45
C GLU A 224 19.15 -13.73 1.23
N THR A 225 18.00 -14.38 1.43
CA THR A 225 17.29 -15.12 0.38
C THR A 225 15.91 -14.55 0.03
N TYR A 226 15.22 -13.93 0.99
CA TYR A 226 13.79 -13.66 0.86
C TYR A 226 13.34 -12.30 1.45
N LEU A 227 13.49 -12.13 2.77
CA LEU A 227 12.98 -11.01 3.54
C LEU A 227 13.87 -9.78 3.33
N ARG A 228 13.25 -8.68 2.90
CA ARG A 228 13.93 -7.39 2.73
C ARG A 228 13.58 -6.40 3.82
N THR A 229 14.43 -5.40 3.92
CA THR A 229 14.25 -4.25 4.80
C THR A 229 14.50 -2.91 4.09
N VAL A 230 14.62 -2.95 2.76
CA VAL A 230 14.96 -1.80 1.93
C VAL A 230 13.73 -1.02 1.50
N ASP A 231 13.91 0.30 1.42
CA ASP A 231 12.95 1.20 0.82
C ASP A 231 13.11 1.15 -0.71
N ASP A 232 12.27 0.34 -1.35
CA ASP A 232 12.34 0.08 -2.80
C ASP A 232 12.16 1.35 -3.66
N PHE A 233 11.68 2.46 -3.09
CA PHE A 233 11.47 3.73 -3.80
C PHE A 233 12.46 4.82 -3.41
N ARG A 234 13.45 4.51 -2.54
CA ARG A 234 14.46 5.48 -2.09
C ARG A 234 13.85 6.78 -1.53
N SER A 235 12.65 6.70 -0.96
CA SER A 235 11.97 7.82 -0.32
C SER A 235 12.74 8.41 0.86
N LEU A 236 13.65 7.63 1.45
CA LEU A 236 14.54 8.06 2.53
C LEU A 236 15.84 8.73 2.07
N GLU A 237 16.19 8.70 0.78
CA GLU A 237 17.43 9.33 0.29
C GLU A 237 17.41 10.85 0.54
N GLY A 238 18.48 11.35 1.14
CA GLY A 238 18.65 12.76 1.50
C GLY A 238 17.71 13.27 2.60
N GLN A 239 16.86 12.42 3.18
CA GLN A 239 15.96 12.80 4.26
C GLN A 239 16.69 12.90 5.59
N SER A 240 16.23 13.77 6.48
CA SER A 240 16.67 13.77 7.88
C SER A 240 16.09 12.58 8.65
N TYR A 241 16.81 12.08 9.64
CA TYR A 241 16.35 11.02 10.54
C TYR A 241 16.07 11.59 11.93
N TYR A 242 15.21 10.92 12.70
CA TYR A 242 14.94 11.34 14.08
C TYR A 242 16.00 10.81 15.04
N LYS A 243 16.37 11.65 16.02
CA LYS A 243 17.03 11.17 17.23
C LYS A 243 16.07 10.28 18.02
N VAL A 244 16.53 9.10 18.42
CA VAL A 244 15.68 8.17 19.18
C VAL A 244 15.18 8.79 20.48
N GLY A 245 13.90 8.58 20.76
CA GLY A 245 13.16 9.11 21.89
C GLY A 245 12.78 10.58 21.76
N SER A 246 12.99 11.23 20.61
CA SER A 246 12.80 12.67 20.44
C SER A 246 12.29 13.05 19.05
N THR A 247 11.63 14.21 18.96
CA THR A 247 11.17 14.80 17.70
C THR A 247 12.27 15.57 16.96
N ASN A 248 13.51 15.53 17.45
CA ASN A 248 14.63 16.27 16.86
C ASN A 248 15.12 15.54 15.62
N LEU A 249 15.19 16.27 14.51
CA LEU A 249 15.74 15.77 13.25
C LEU A 249 17.24 16.02 13.18
N VAL A 250 17.96 15.04 12.66
CA VAL A 250 19.39 15.10 12.37
C VAL A 250 19.55 15.02 10.87
N SER A 251 20.24 16.01 10.30
CA SER A 251 20.55 16.03 8.87
C SER A 251 21.47 14.87 8.51
N PRO A 252 21.26 14.21 7.36
CA PRO A 252 22.09 13.10 6.94
C PRO A 252 23.50 13.59 6.57
N SER A 253 24.53 12.83 6.94
CA SER A 253 25.92 13.13 6.55
C SER A 253 26.24 12.68 5.11
N GLN A 254 25.51 11.67 4.61
CA GLN A 254 25.55 11.18 3.23
C GLN A 254 24.12 10.91 2.73
N PRO A 255 23.86 10.94 1.41
CA PRO A 255 22.52 10.74 0.86
C PRO A 255 21.80 9.46 1.35
N ASP A 256 22.54 8.38 1.61
CA ASP A 256 22.00 7.08 2.02
C ASP A 256 22.04 6.82 3.54
N SER A 257 22.50 7.80 4.34
CA SER A 257 22.69 7.64 5.79
C SER A 257 21.38 7.28 6.50
N THR A 258 20.29 7.93 6.12
CA THR A 258 18.96 7.72 6.70
C THR A 258 18.41 6.35 6.33
N THR A 259 18.57 5.93 5.07
CA THR A 259 18.20 4.59 4.61
C THR A 259 18.92 3.51 5.42
N LYS A 260 20.24 3.62 5.57
CA LYS A 260 21.06 2.67 6.35
C LYS A 260 20.68 2.64 7.83
N PHE A 261 20.48 3.81 8.43
CA PHE A 261 20.09 3.92 9.83
C PHE A 261 18.78 3.17 10.11
N TYR A 262 17.76 3.38 9.27
CA TYR A 262 16.46 2.74 9.47
C TYR A 262 16.44 1.26 9.05
N ASP A 263 17.25 0.84 8.08
CA ASP A 263 17.48 -0.57 7.79
C ASP A 263 18.01 -1.32 9.02
N ILE A 264 19.08 -0.79 9.66
CA ILE A 264 19.65 -1.36 10.88
C ILE A 264 18.59 -1.46 11.97
N ARG A 265 17.83 -0.38 12.21
CA ARG A 265 16.77 -0.35 13.24
C ARG A 265 15.69 -1.39 13.01
N VAL A 266 15.24 -1.55 11.76
CA VAL A 266 14.26 -2.57 11.43
C VAL A 266 14.83 -3.96 11.67
N ARG A 267 16.05 -4.25 11.20
CA ARG A 267 16.68 -5.57 11.43
C ARG A 267 16.81 -5.90 12.90
N GLU A 268 17.24 -4.94 13.73
CA GLU A 268 17.31 -5.12 15.19
C GLU A 268 15.92 -5.41 15.79
N ALA A 269 14.90 -4.66 15.38
CA ALA A 269 13.53 -4.87 15.85
C ALA A 269 13.00 -6.26 15.44
N LEU A 270 13.23 -6.69 14.20
CA LEU A 270 12.82 -8.01 13.71
C LEU A 270 13.53 -9.15 14.46
N GLN A 271 14.84 -9.01 14.71
CA GLN A 271 15.59 -9.97 15.53
C GLN A 271 15.01 -10.05 16.95
N LYS A 272 14.65 -8.91 17.55
CA LYS A 272 14.00 -8.87 18.87
C LYS A 272 12.67 -9.62 18.87
N ILE A 273 11.81 -9.37 17.87
CA ILE A 273 10.50 -10.04 17.73
C ILE A 273 10.66 -11.56 17.68
N VAL A 274 11.60 -12.07 16.90
CA VAL A 274 11.75 -13.53 16.74
C VAL A 274 12.54 -14.19 17.87
N ARG A 275 13.41 -13.44 18.57
CA ARG A 275 14.21 -13.94 19.70
C ARG A 275 13.39 -14.07 20.98
N GLU A 276 12.71 -13.00 21.37
CA GLU A 276 12.18 -12.87 22.72
C GLU A 276 10.88 -13.67 22.91
N PRO A 277 10.74 -14.45 24.00
CA PRO A 277 9.56 -15.29 24.25
C PRO A 277 8.25 -14.50 24.32
N VAL A 278 8.29 -13.28 24.86
CA VAL A 278 7.11 -12.42 25.04
C VAL A 278 6.35 -12.16 23.74
N PHE A 279 7.04 -12.09 22.59
CA PHE A 279 6.39 -11.91 21.29
C PHE A 279 5.72 -13.20 20.81
N LEU A 280 6.23 -14.37 21.17
CA LEU A 280 5.58 -15.63 20.88
C LEU A 280 4.30 -15.80 21.72
N GLU A 281 4.30 -15.29 22.96
CA GLU A 281 3.14 -15.33 23.85
C GLU A 281 2.06 -14.31 23.43
N ARG A 282 2.46 -13.06 23.13
CA ARG A 282 1.52 -11.95 22.92
C ARG A 282 1.18 -11.67 21.46
N THR A 283 2.11 -11.94 20.55
CA THR A 283 1.97 -11.72 19.11
C THR A 283 2.48 -12.93 18.31
N PRO A 284 1.98 -14.15 18.57
CA PRO A 284 2.51 -15.38 17.96
C PRO A 284 2.49 -15.34 16.43
N ARG A 285 1.54 -14.60 15.86
CA ARG A 285 1.41 -14.45 14.41
C ARG A 285 2.50 -13.59 13.82
N ALA A 286 3.02 -12.63 14.59
CA ALA A 286 4.15 -11.83 14.16
C ALA A 286 5.39 -12.69 13.94
N VAL A 287 5.73 -13.49 14.95
CA VAL A 287 6.87 -14.42 14.89
C VAL A 287 6.70 -15.41 13.74
N THR A 288 5.54 -16.07 13.65
CA THR A 288 5.30 -17.09 12.62
C THR A 288 5.27 -16.49 11.22
N SER A 289 4.62 -15.34 11.00
CA SER A 289 4.53 -14.70 9.66
C SER A 289 5.88 -14.18 9.14
N LEU A 290 6.79 -13.77 10.03
CA LEU A 290 8.15 -13.40 9.65
C LEU A 290 8.96 -14.61 9.18
N LEU A 291 8.82 -15.75 9.85
CA LEU A 291 9.67 -16.92 9.63
C LEU A 291 9.08 -17.94 8.64
N ASN A 292 7.77 -17.88 8.38
CA ASN A 292 7.07 -18.76 7.44
C ASN A 292 6.94 -18.17 6.02
N GLY A 293 7.53 -16.99 5.80
CA GLY A 293 7.64 -16.30 4.52
C GLY A 293 6.47 -15.40 4.14
N VAL A 294 5.41 -15.31 4.96
CA VAL A 294 4.29 -14.39 4.65
C VAL A 294 4.78 -12.95 4.53
N ILE A 295 5.69 -12.52 5.41
CA ILE A 295 6.33 -11.21 5.30
C ILE A 295 7.58 -11.29 4.44
N TRP A 296 7.66 -10.46 3.40
CA TRP A 296 8.82 -10.40 2.48
C TRP A 296 9.53 -9.05 2.44
N ASN A 297 8.95 -8.02 3.05
CA ASN A 297 9.56 -6.70 3.20
C ASN A 297 9.03 -6.01 4.47
N VAL A 298 9.91 -5.40 5.25
CA VAL A 298 9.55 -4.52 6.36
C VAL A 298 10.44 -3.30 6.26
N THR A 299 9.91 -2.11 6.01
CA THR A 299 10.78 -0.96 5.76
C THR A 299 10.20 0.37 6.21
N PHE A 300 11.07 1.31 6.53
CA PHE A 300 10.69 2.70 6.68
C PHE A 300 10.52 3.35 5.32
N VAL A 301 9.52 4.24 5.24
CA VAL A 301 9.26 5.06 4.06
C VAL A 301 8.96 6.49 4.48
N ASN A 302 9.33 7.45 3.65
CA ASN A 302 8.83 8.82 3.75
C ASN A 302 7.68 9.00 2.75
N ILE A 303 6.45 8.92 3.27
CA ILE A 303 5.26 9.25 2.49
C ILE A 303 4.48 10.30 3.26
N GLY A 304 4.99 11.54 3.23
CA GLY A 304 4.40 12.68 3.93
C GLY A 304 2.94 12.94 3.57
N GLN A 305 2.47 12.40 2.44
CA GLN A 305 1.10 12.52 2.02
C GLN A 305 0.12 11.57 2.73
N ARG A 306 0.54 10.40 3.20
CA ARG A 306 -0.38 9.40 3.78
C ARG A 306 -0.59 9.62 5.27
N ASP A 307 -1.78 9.34 5.76
CA ASP A 307 -2.24 9.58 7.13
C ASP A 307 -1.96 8.42 8.11
N TRP A 308 -1.47 7.27 7.63
CA TRP A 308 -1.19 6.10 8.46
C TRP A 308 0.23 6.10 9.03
N ALA A 309 0.38 5.59 10.27
CA ALA A 309 1.66 5.34 10.92
C ALA A 309 2.36 4.09 10.37
N THR A 310 1.61 3.00 10.23
CA THR A 310 2.04 1.76 9.60
C THR A 310 1.05 1.29 8.54
N ARG A 311 1.51 0.46 7.61
CA ARG A 311 0.62 -0.17 6.63
C ARG A 311 1.12 -1.54 6.23
N THR A 312 0.27 -2.54 6.44
CA THR A 312 0.38 -3.84 5.79
C THR A 312 -0.18 -3.77 4.36
N ARG A 313 0.61 -4.23 3.39
CA ARG A 313 0.20 -4.45 1.99
C ARG A 313 0.37 -5.91 1.64
N VAL A 314 -0.71 -6.57 1.27
CA VAL A 314 -0.67 -7.97 0.82
C VAL A 314 -0.78 -7.97 -0.70
N LEU A 315 0.13 -8.68 -1.37
CA LEU A 315 0.06 -8.85 -2.80
C LEU A 315 -1.16 -9.69 -3.19
N PRO A 316 -1.69 -9.55 -4.40
CA PRO A 316 -2.83 -10.35 -4.85
C PRO A 316 -2.42 -11.79 -5.14
N THR A 317 -3.41 -12.68 -5.15
CA THR A 317 -3.17 -14.14 -5.17
C THR A 317 -2.49 -14.61 -6.46
N ASP A 318 -2.73 -13.92 -7.58
CA ASP A 318 -2.05 -14.13 -8.86
C ASP A 318 -0.57 -13.74 -8.85
N LYS A 319 -0.15 -12.90 -7.88
CA LYS A 319 1.25 -12.56 -7.60
C LYS A 319 1.86 -13.40 -6.46
N ALA A 320 1.22 -14.50 -6.08
CA ALA A 320 1.79 -15.45 -5.14
C ALA A 320 3.08 -16.08 -5.72
N VAL A 321 4.04 -16.36 -4.86
CA VAL A 321 5.37 -16.86 -5.25
C VAL A 321 5.62 -18.24 -4.64
N MET A 322 6.35 -19.08 -5.37
CA MET A 322 6.82 -20.36 -4.86
C MET A 322 8.15 -20.16 -4.13
N VAL A 323 8.21 -20.62 -2.88
CA VAL A 323 9.35 -20.36 -1.97
C VAL A 323 9.83 -21.64 -1.29
N GLY A 324 11.15 -21.82 -1.21
CA GLY A 324 11.80 -22.96 -0.58
C GLY A 324 11.70 -24.27 -1.39
N GLN A 325 12.14 -25.37 -0.78
CA GLN A 325 11.99 -26.74 -1.31
C GLN A 325 11.22 -27.61 -0.30
N PRO A 326 10.17 -28.36 -0.71
CA PRO A 326 9.73 -28.66 -2.08
C PRO A 326 8.93 -27.53 -2.78
N GLY A 327 8.83 -26.35 -2.16
CA GLY A 327 8.14 -25.19 -2.71
C GLY A 327 6.79 -24.99 -2.02
N LYS A 328 6.64 -23.83 -1.39
CA LYS A 328 5.40 -23.38 -0.74
C LYS A 328 4.88 -22.17 -1.50
N LEU A 329 3.62 -22.20 -1.91
CA LEU A 329 2.96 -21.03 -2.47
C LEU A 329 2.67 -20.03 -1.35
N ILE A 330 3.21 -18.83 -1.46
CA ILE A 330 3.07 -17.77 -0.46
C ILE A 330 2.52 -16.53 -1.16
N GLN A 331 1.50 -15.93 -0.55
CA GLN A 331 1.03 -14.59 -0.91
C GLN A 331 1.82 -13.56 -0.09
N PRO A 332 2.76 -12.82 -0.69
CA PRO A 332 3.67 -11.99 0.09
C PRO A 332 3.00 -10.75 0.65
N ALA A 333 3.46 -10.32 1.83
CA ALA A 333 3.03 -9.10 2.47
C ALA A 333 4.22 -8.21 2.85
N ALA A 334 4.07 -6.91 2.65
CA ALA A 334 5.01 -5.87 3.06
C ALA A 334 4.45 -5.06 4.22
N ILE A 335 5.32 -4.72 5.17
CA ILE A 335 5.02 -3.80 6.27
C ILE A 335 5.77 -2.49 6.02
N LEU A 336 5.02 -1.41 5.87
CA LEU A 336 5.58 -0.07 5.69
C LEU A 336 5.43 0.72 6.99
N VAL A 337 6.50 1.38 7.41
CA VAL A 337 6.52 2.25 8.59
C VAL A 337 6.76 3.69 8.12
N ASN A 338 5.81 4.59 8.36
CA ASN A 338 5.90 5.96 7.87
C ASN A 338 6.73 6.83 8.82
N LEU A 339 7.89 7.28 8.33
CA LEU A 339 8.94 7.93 9.11
C LEU A 339 8.44 9.04 10.06
N HIS A 340 7.59 9.93 9.54
CA HIS A 340 7.18 11.15 10.24
C HIS A 340 5.86 11.05 10.99
N ARG A 341 5.14 9.92 10.89
CA ARG A 341 3.80 9.79 11.45
C ARG A 341 3.82 9.32 12.89
N THR A 342 2.88 9.82 13.68
CA THR A 342 2.57 9.33 15.03
C THR A 342 1.43 8.32 14.94
N ALA A 343 1.34 7.42 15.92
CA ALA A 343 0.21 6.50 15.99
C ALA A 343 -1.10 7.26 16.26
N ALA A 344 -2.16 6.89 15.58
CA ALA A 344 -3.50 7.37 15.83
C ALA A 344 -4.14 6.63 17.02
N PRO A 345 -5.10 7.22 17.75
CA PRO A 345 -5.72 6.58 18.93
C PRO A 345 -6.34 5.21 18.69
N ASP A 346 -6.74 4.92 17.46
CA ASP A 346 -7.30 3.64 17.00
C ASP A 346 -6.23 2.61 16.59
N ASP A 347 -4.95 2.99 16.49
CA ASP A 347 -3.88 2.05 16.16
C ASP A 347 -3.61 1.08 17.35
N PRO A 348 -3.38 -0.22 17.08
CA PRO A 348 -3.20 -1.24 18.13
C PRO A 348 -1.95 -1.02 19.00
N PHE A 349 -1.02 -0.19 18.52
CA PHE A 349 0.25 0.16 19.17
C PHE A 349 0.30 1.60 19.69
N TYR A 350 -0.82 2.34 19.67
CA TYR A 350 -0.89 3.75 20.09
C TYR A 350 -0.15 4.03 21.42
N ALA A 351 -0.48 3.24 22.45
CA ALA A 351 0.09 3.40 23.79
C ALA A 351 1.61 3.17 23.84
N ASP A 352 2.15 2.28 23.00
CA ASP A 352 3.58 1.91 23.01
C ASP A 352 4.47 3.01 22.42
N THR A 353 3.92 3.80 21.51
CA THR A 353 4.67 4.85 20.80
C THR A 353 4.90 6.11 21.62
N LYS A 354 4.13 6.33 22.69
CA LYS A 354 4.16 7.55 23.51
C LYS A 354 4.03 8.83 22.67
N GLN A 355 3.27 8.79 21.57
CA GLN A 355 3.10 9.91 20.63
C GLN A 355 4.38 10.37 19.93
N LEU A 356 5.44 9.55 19.94
CA LEU A 356 6.61 9.81 19.12
C LEU A 356 6.34 9.48 17.64
N PRO A 357 6.94 10.23 16.70
CA PRO A 357 6.99 9.81 15.31
C PRO A 357 7.60 8.41 15.19
N MET A 358 7.16 7.59 14.23
CA MET A 358 7.67 6.21 14.08
C MET A 358 9.19 6.17 13.94
N GLY A 359 9.78 7.15 13.25
CA GLY A 359 11.23 7.27 13.08
C GLY A 359 12.01 7.55 14.36
N ALA A 360 11.35 8.05 15.41
CA ALA A 360 11.95 8.37 16.70
C ALA A 360 11.85 7.22 17.70
N LEU A 361 11.17 6.13 17.36
CA LEU A 361 10.97 5.01 18.29
C LEU A 361 12.29 4.31 18.62
N SER A 362 12.41 3.85 19.87
CA SER A 362 13.47 2.91 20.22
C SER A 362 13.27 1.57 19.52
N THR A 363 14.31 0.73 19.45
CA THR A 363 14.21 -0.62 18.89
C THR A 363 13.11 -1.44 19.57
N ASP A 364 12.94 -1.30 20.88
CA ASP A 364 11.90 -2.01 21.65
C ASP A 364 10.49 -1.54 21.26
N GLN A 365 10.28 -0.23 21.14
CA GLN A 365 9.00 0.34 20.72
C GLN A 365 8.69 -0.05 19.27
N LEU A 366 9.68 0.01 18.38
CA LEU A 366 9.52 -0.36 16.98
C LEU A 366 9.17 -1.85 16.82
N ALA A 367 9.80 -2.73 17.61
CA ALA A 367 9.48 -4.16 17.63
C ALA A 367 8.01 -4.41 18.02
N LEU A 368 7.50 -3.70 19.04
CA LEU A 368 6.09 -3.78 19.44
C LEU A 368 5.15 -3.29 18.33
N VAL A 369 5.46 -2.16 17.70
CA VAL A 369 4.68 -1.59 16.59
C VAL A 369 4.60 -2.57 15.43
N ILE A 370 5.75 -3.08 14.95
CA ILE A 370 5.81 -4.02 13.82
C ILE A 370 5.08 -5.32 14.18
N ALA A 371 5.31 -5.88 15.36
CA ALA A 371 4.65 -7.12 15.77
C ALA A 371 3.13 -6.98 15.85
N LYS A 372 2.64 -5.87 16.41
CA LYS A 372 1.20 -5.58 16.49
C LYS A 372 0.59 -5.33 15.12
N GLU A 373 1.25 -4.61 14.23
CA GLU A 373 0.83 -4.41 12.84
C GLU A 373 0.64 -5.77 12.14
N ILE A 374 1.64 -6.65 12.21
CA ILE A 374 1.60 -7.99 11.61
C ILE A 374 0.47 -8.84 12.24
N GLN A 375 0.34 -8.81 13.56
CA GLN A 375 -0.64 -9.60 14.32
C GLN A 375 -2.09 -9.28 13.93
N HIS A 376 -2.42 -7.99 13.73
CA HIS A 376 -3.78 -7.54 13.52
C HIS A 376 -4.14 -7.38 12.03
N ASN A 377 -3.23 -6.84 11.21
CA ASN A 377 -3.61 -6.34 9.89
C ASN A 377 -3.40 -7.32 8.73
N ILE A 378 -2.60 -8.39 8.88
CA ILE A 378 -2.41 -9.37 7.80
C ILE A 378 -3.72 -10.05 7.41
N VAL A 379 -4.49 -10.53 8.38
CA VAL A 379 -5.74 -11.26 8.08
C VAL A 379 -6.81 -10.31 7.61
N GLU A 380 -7.00 -9.20 8.30
CA GLU A 380 -8.00 -8.23 7.94
C GLU A 380 -7.76 -7.74 6.50
N LYS A 381 -6.53 -7.45 6.09
CA LYS A 381 -6.24 -7.07 4.70
C LYS A 381 -6.42 -8.22 3.70
N SER A 382 -6.00 -9.44 4.03
CA SER A 382 -6.19 -10.62 3.16
C SER A 382 -7.67 -10.98 2.95
N GLN A 383 -8.56 -10.71 3.91
CA GLN A 383 -9.98 -11.09 3.90
C GLN A 383 -10.92 -9.95 3.50
N THR A 384 -10.54 -8.69 3.67
CA THR A 384 -11.45 -7.54 3.43
C THR A 384 -11.58 -7.13 1.96
N GLY A 385 -10.85 -7.74 1.02
CA GLY A 385 -10.91 -7.36 -0.40
C GLY A 385 -10.13 -6.07 -0.72
N HIS A 386 -9.38 -5.52 0.25
CA HIS A 386 -8.41 -4.47 -0.03
C HIS A 386 -7.20 -4.97 -0.84
N VAL A 387 -6.99 -6.28 -0.93
CA VAL A 387 -5.96 -6.91 -1.78
C VAL A 387 -6.14 -6.54 -3.26
N ALA A 388 -7.36 -6.59 -3.79
CA ALA A 388 -7.64 -6.20 -5.18
C ALA A 388 -7.39 -4.71 -5.45
N GLN A 389 -7.60 -3.85 -4.43
CA GLN A 389 -7.40 -2.40 -4.55
C GLN A 389 -5.94 -1.98 -4.31
N ASP A 390 -5.20 -2.71 -3.47
CA ASP A 390 -3.76 -2.57 -3.30
C ASP A 390 -3.02 -3.08 -4.56
N ALA A 391 -3.54 -4.09 -5.27
CA ALA A 391 -3.07 -4.53 -6.60
C ALA A 391 -3.06 -3.40 -7.63
N LEU A 392 -4.18 -2.67 -7.70
CA LEU A 392 -4.43 -1.58 -8.63
C LEU A 392 -3.63 -0.30 -8.27
N THR A 393 -3.08 -0.24 -7.06
CA THR A 393 -2.32 0.92 -6.57
C THR A 393 -0.84 0.63 -6.31
N ALA A 394 -0.43 -0.64 -6.29
CA ALA A 394 0.95 -1.08 -6.31
C ALA A 394 1.61 -0.70 -7.66
N PRO A 395 2.93 -0.46 -7.69
CA PRO A 395 3.63 -0.26 -8.94
C PRO A 395 3.66 -1.57 -9.75
N GLU A 396 3.67 -1.42 -11.07
CA GLU A 396 4.11 -2.47 -12.00
C GLU A 396 5.62 -2.66 -11.95
#